data_AF-A0A839ZF39-F1
#
_entry.id   AF-A0A839ZF39-F1
#
_cell.length_a   1.000
_cell.length_b   1.000
_cell.length_c   1.000
_cell.angle_alpha   90.00
_cell.angle_beta   90.00
_cell.angle_gamma   90.00
#
_symmetry.space_group_name_H-M   'P 1'
#
loop_
_entity.id
_entity.type
_entity.pdbx_description
1 polymer ?
#
loop_
_entity_poly.entity_id
_entity_poly.type
_entity_poly.pdbx_seq_one_letter_code
_entity_poly.pdbx_strand_id
1 'polypeptide(L)' 'MVGPVAKREAVAHLRAVMGLSERRACNIVAADRKMVRYRSRRPPDLALRAQLRELANERRRFGYRRLFVLLRR' A
#
# COMPACT_ATOMS: atom_id res chain seq x y z
N MET A 1 -17.61 -1.64 6.87
CA MET A 1 -16.67 -2.74 6.58
C MET A 1 -15.25 -2.28 6.89
N VAL A 2 -14.47 -3.02 7.69
CA VAL A 2 -13.10 -2.62 8.06
C VAL A 2 -12.12 -3.00 6.94
N GLY A 3 -11.33 -2.03 6.46
CA GLY A 3 -10.37 -2.24 5.37
C GLY A 3 -9.11 -3.03 5.79
N PRO A 4 -8.36 -3.59 4.82
CA PRO A 4 -7.14 -4.37 5.09
C PRO A 4 -6.07 -3.62 5.89
N VAL A 5 -5.92 -2.31 5.67
CA VAL A 5 -4.95 -1.46 6.39
C VAL A 5 -5.29 -1.40 7.87
N ALA A 6 -6.54 -1.04 8.19
CA ALA A 6 -7.03 -1.00 9.56
C ALA A 6 -6.92 -2.37 10.27
N LYS A 7 -7.16 -3.48 9.55
CA LYS A 7 -6.92 -4.83 10.09
C LYS A 7 -5.45 -5.08 10.43
N ARG A 8 -4.50 -4.64 9.59
CA ARG A 8 -3.07 -4.78 9.88
C ARG A 8 -2.65 -3.96 11.09
N GLU A 9 -3.15 -2.73 11.19
CA GLU A 9 -2.91 -1.84 12.33
C GLU A 9 -3.45 -2.42 13.63
N ALA A 10 -4.67 -2.97 13.61
CA ALA A 10 -5.25 -3.65 14.77
C ALA A 10 -4.41 -4.86 15.21
N VAL A 11 -3.95 -5.69 14.27
CA VAL A 11 -3.06 -6.82 14.60
C VAL A 11 -1.72 -6.33 15.17
N ALA A 12 -1.13 -5.28 14.60
CA ALA A 12 0.11 -4.69 15.11
C ALA A 12 -0.07 -4.14 16.53
N HIS A 13 -1.19 -3.46 16.80
CA HIS A 13 -1.54 -2.93 18.11
C HIS A 13 -1.69 -4.05 19.14
N LEU A 14 -2.45 -5.11 18.83
CA LEU A 14 -2.62 -6.26 19.72
C LEU A 14 -1.30 -6.98 20.03
N ARG A 15 -0.37 -7.02 19.08
CA ARG A 15 0.97 -7.57 19.33
C ARG A 15 1.81 -6.67 20.24
N ALA A 16 1.80 -5.37 19.97
CA ALA A 16 2.66 -4.40 20.66
C ALA A 16 2.18 -4.08 22.08
N VAL A 17 0.88 -3.87 22.26
CA VAL A 17 0.29 -3.41 23.52
C VAL A 17 -0.12 -4.58 24.42
N MET A 18 -0.62 -5.65 23.83
CA MET A 18 -1.18 -6.80 24.58
C MET A 18 -0.23 -8.01 24.58
N GLY A 19 0.96 -7.91 23.97
CA GLY A 19 1.94 -9.01 23.91
C GLY A 19 1.46 -10.26 23.18
N LEU A 20 0.38 -10.17 22.40
CA LEU A 20 -0.22 -11.34 21.77
C LEU A 20 0.66 -11.88 20.64
N SER A 21 0.65 -13.19 20.45
CA SER A 21 1.21 -13.79 19.25
C SER A 21 0.46 -13.31 18.00
N GLU A 22 1.16 -13.17 16.88
CA GLU A 22 0.54 -12.77 15.61
C GLU A 22 -0.65 -13.67 15.25
N ARG A 23 -0.54 -14.98 15.50
CA ARG A 23 -1.63 -15.95 15.26
C ARG A 23 -2.88 -15.61 16.08
N ARG A 24 -2.72 -15.33 17.38
CA ARG A 24 -3.84 -14.99 18.25
C ARG A 24 -4.45 -13.63 17.88
N ALA A 25 -3.61 -12.63 17.59
CA ALA A 25 -4.06 -11.32 17.15
C ALA A 25 -4.84 -11.39 15.82
N CYS A 26 -4.37 -12.17 14.84
CA CYS A 26 -5.06 -12.35 13.55
C CYS A 26 -6.43 -13.02 13.71
N ASN A 27 -6.55 -14.02 14.59
CA ASN A 27 -7.82 -14.68 14.88
C ASN A 27 -8.83 -13.70 15.48
N ILE A 28 -8.41 -12.86 16.43
CA ILE A 28 -9.27 -11.85 17.07
C ILE A 28 -9.77 -10.82 16.05
N VAL A 29 -8.90 -10.35 15.16
CA VAL A 29 -9.23 -9.30 14.16
C VAL A 29 -9.96 -9.88 12.92
N ALA A 30 -10.13 -11.20 12.84
CA ALA A 30 -10.60 -11.89 11.64
C ALA A 30 -9.81 -11.45 10.38
N ALA A 31 -8.48 -11.53 10.49
CA ALA A 31 -7.53 -11.23 9.42
C ALA A 31 -6.76 -12.47 9.02
N ASP A 32 -6.60 -12.68 7.71
CA ASP A 32 -5.75 -13.73 7.19
C ASP A 32 -4.26 -13.40 7.46
N ARG A 33 -3.49 -14.37 7.98
CA ARG A 33 -2.07 -14.18 8.32
C ARG A 33 -1.20 -13.87 7.10
N LYS A 34 -1.49 -14.43 5.93
CA LYS A 34 -0.77 -14.12 4.68
C LYS A 34 -1.01 -12.66 4.29
N MET A 35 -2.23 -12.15 4.46
CA MET A 35 -2.54 -10.73 4.25
C MET A 35 -1.76 -9.82 5.23
N VAL A 36 -1.64 -10.21 6.50
CA VAL A 36 -0.87 -9.44 7.50
C VAL A 36 0.63 -9.44 7.20
N ARG A 37 1.17 -10.61 6.80
CA ARG A 37 2.60 -10.78 6.51
C ARG A 37 3.04 -10.22 5.16
N TYR A 38 2.10 -9.93 4.26
CA TYR A 38 2.43 -9.48 2.92
C TYR A 38 3.28 -8.21 2.94
N ARG A 39 4.44 -8.29 2.31
CA ARG A 39 5.33 -7.16 2.02
C ARG A 39 5.60 -7.11 0.52
N SER A 40 5.44 -5.95 -0.09
CA SER A 40 5.85 -5.74 -1.48
C SER A 40 7.34 -6.00 -1.60
N ARG A 41 7.73 -6.82 -2.59
CA ARG A 41 9.14 -7.06 -2.92
C ARG A 41 9.65 -6.15 -4.02
N ARG A 42 8.75 -5.50 -4.76
CA ARG A 42 9.12 -4.58 -5.84
C ARG A 42 9.74 -3.33 -5.21
N PRO A 43 10.93 -2.91 -5.65
CA PRO A 43 11.50 -1.64 -5.21
C PRO A 43 10.55 -0.50 -5.58
N PRO A 44 10.51 0.59 -4.80
CA PRO A 44 9.67 1.71 -5.14
C PRO A 44 10.19 2.38 -6.41
N ASP A 45 9.35 2.51 -7.44
CA ASP A 45 9.69 3.21 -8.69
C ASP A 45 9.64 4.74 -8.48
N LEU A 46 10.47 5.26 -7.57
CA LEU A 46 10.40 6.66 -7.12
C LEU A 46 10.64 7.64 -8.26
N ALA A 47 11.65 7.40 -9.10
CA ALA A 47 11.96 8.24 -10.26
C ALA A 47 10.79 8.30 -11.25
N LEU A 48 10.24 7.14 -11.61
CA LEU A 48 9.07 7.03 -12.48
C LEU A 48 7.85 7.78 -11.91
N ARG A 49 7.60 7.64 -10.60
CA ARG A 49 6.51 8.34 -9.93
C ARG A 49 6.71 9.85 -9.91
N ALA A 50 7.95 10.32 -9.75
CA ALA A 50 8.28 11.73 -9.81
C ALA A 50 8.03 12.30 -11.21
N GLN A 51 8.55 11.65 -12.26
CA GLN A 51 8.31 12.05 -13.66
C GLN A 51 6.82 12.08 -14.01
N LEU A 52 6.05 11.07 -13.59
CA LEU A 52 4.61 11.04 -13.82
C LEU A 52 3.88 12.19 -13.13
N ARG A 53 4.30 12.60 -11.93
CA ARG A 53 3.72 13.74 -11.22
C ARG A 53 4.06 15.06 -11.90
N GLU A 54 5.28 15.22 -12.37
CA GLU A 54 5.73 16.39 -13.12
C GLU A 54 4.90 16.57 -14.40
N LEU A 55 4.81 15.53 -15.22
CA LEU A 55 3.98 15.53 -16.44
C LEU A 55 2.49 15.82 -16.13
N ALA A 56 1.96 15.26 -15.05
CA ALA A 56 0.58 15.53 -14.63
C ALA A 56 0.38 16.98 -14.20
N ASN A 57 1.38 17.60 -13.55
CA ASN A 57 1.33 18.99 -13.14
C ASN A 57 1.43 19.94 -14.34
N GLU A 58 2.28 19.66 -15.32
CA GLU A 58 2.41 20.43 -16.57
C GLU A 58 1.17 20.35 -17.46
N ARG A 59 0.47 19.20 -17.43
CA ARG A 59 -0.67 18.91 -18.30
C ARG A 59 -1.87 18.40 -17.50
N ARG A 60 -2.43 19.26 -16.63
CA ARG A 60 -3.54 18.92 -15.70
C ARG A 60 -4.77 18.25 -16.33
N ARG A 61 -5.06 18.47 -17.62
CA ARG A 61 -6.20 17.85 -18.33
C ARG A 61 -5.89 16.44 -18.87
N PHE A 62 -4.64 15.98 -18.76
CA PHE A 62 -4.21 14.72 -19.36
C PHE A 62 -4.43 13.58 -18.36
N GLY A 63 -5.20 12.58 -18.78
CA GLY A 63 -5.34 11.32 -18.05
C GLY A 63 -4.13 10.39 -18.26
N TYR A 64 -4.10 9.29 -17.50
CA TYR A 64 -2.97 8.34 -17.44
C TYR A 64 -2.49 7.85 -18.83
N ARG A 65 -3.40 7.65 -19.79
CA ARG A 65 -3.04 7.20 -21.15
C ARG A 65 -2.18 8.22 -21.91
N ARG A 66 -2.51 9.52 -21.81
CA ARG A 66 -1.75 10.57 -22.50
C ARG A 66 -0.41 10.82 -21.81
N LEU A 67 -0.38 10.78 -20.48
CA LEU A 67 0.87 10.85 -19.72
C LEU A 67 1.81 9.69 -20.04
N PHE A 68 1.28 8.48 -20.24
CA PHE A 68 2.07 7.31 -20.63
C PHE A 68 2.76 7.47 -21.99
N VAL A 69 2.13 8.16 -22.96
CA VAL A 69 2.77 8.45 -24.25
C VAL A 69 3.96 9.41 -24.07
N LEU A 70 3.83 10.42 -23.20
CA LEU A 70 4.90 11.36 -22.91
C LEU A 70 6.06 10.68 -22.18
N LEU A 71 5.76 9.77 -21.26
CA LEU A 71 6.76 9.03 -20.50
C LEU A 71 7.60 8.05 -21.35
N ARG A 72 7.09 7.60 -22.50
CA ARG A 72 7.79 6.65 -23.39
C ARG A 72 8.74 7.30 -24.40
N ARG A 73 8.76 8.62 -24.48
CA ARG A 73 9.66 9.38 -25.37
C ARG A 73 10.95 9.69 -24.62
#